data_AF-A0A6M3K1I8-F1
#
_entry.id   AF-A0A6M3K1I8-F1
#
_cell.length_a   1.000
_cell.length_b   1.000
_cell.length_c   1.000
_cell.angle_alpha   90.00
_cell.angle_beta   90.00
_cell.angle_gamma   90.00
#
_symmetry.space_group_name_H-M   'P 1'
#
loop_
_entity.id
_entity.type
_entity.pdbx_description
1 polymer ?
#
loop_
_entity_poly.entity_id
_entity_poly.type
_entity_poly.pdbx_seq_one_letter_code
_entity_poly.pdbx_strand_id
1 'polypeptide(L)'
;MNYQEMKREQEKELSDFEGIFYAFSDKQFNEGMVEVGLVASDTDKIYSLGAGGYILKEKSEAFHTMFKKFSDRMEIALKDKDFLLDALTYELCNHEYFITCGVDKALNALGLTLEGIKSLSFGADVLKKSCTEAMRSC
;
A
#
# COMPACT_ATOMS: atom_id res chain seq x y z
N MET A 1 -14.38 -3.28 -9.81
CA MET A 1 -13.24 -2.50 -9.31
C MET A 1 -11.99 -3.28 -9.66
N ASN A 2 -11.07 -2.68 -10.43
CA ASN A 2 -9.75 -3.25 -10.70
C ASN A 2 -8.74 -2.84 -9.60
N TYR A 3 -7.56 -3.44 -9.62
CA TYR A 3 -6.54 -3.22 -8.59
C TYR A 3 -6.11 -1.75 -8.49
N GLN A 4 -5.93 -1.08 -9.63
CA GLN A 4 -5.53 0.33 -9.68
C GLN A 4 -6.63 1.28 -9.20
N GLU A 5 -7.90 0.95 -9.41
CA GLU A 5 -9.04 1.69 -8.84
C GLU A 5 -9.04 1.58 -7.32
N MET A 6 -8.85 0.37 -6.77
CA MET A 6 -8.77 0.17 -5.32
C MET A 6 -7.61 0.97 -4.71
N LYS A 7 -6.42 0.96 -5.33
CA LYS A 7 -5.28 1.77 -4.84
C LYS A 7 -5.58 3.25 -4.86
N ARG A 8 -6.20 3.76 -5.93
CA ARG A 8 -6.60 5.18 -6.02
C ARG A 8 -7.60 5.57 -4.94
N GLU A 9 -8.56 4.70 -4.62
CA GLU A 9 -9.49 4.93 -3.52
C GLU A 9 -8.78 4.98 -2.16
N GLN A 10 -7.85 4.05 -1.90
CA GLN A 10 -7.06 4.01 -0.67
C GLN A 10 -6.12 5.22 -0.53
N GLU A 11 -5.46 5.62 -1.62
CA GLU A 11 -4.62 6.82 -1.68
C GLU A 11 -5.43 8.08 -1.39
N LYS A 12 -6.65 8.17 -1.93
CA LYS A 12 -7.56 9.27 -1.62
C LYS A 12 -7.98 9.28 -0.15
N GLU A 13 -8.38 8.13 0.40
CA GLU A 13 -8.74 8.02 1.82
C GLU A 13 -7.57 8.41 2.74
N LEU A 14 -6.33 8.07 2.37
CA LEU A 14 -5.12 8.49 3.10
C LEU A 14 -4.83 9.99 2.94
N SER A 15 -5.01 10.54 1.74
CA SER A 15 -4.82 11.97 1.47
C SER A 15 -5.84 12.84 2.19
N ASP A 16 -7.06 12.35 2.37
CA ASP A 16 -8.14 13.03 3.08
C ASP A 16 -8.05 12.83 4.61
N PHE A 17 -7.08 12.04 5.11
CA PHE A 17 -6.93 11.73 6.52
C PHE A 17 -6.40 12.94 7.31
N GLU A 18 -7.15 13.41 8.30
CA GLU A 18 -6.75 14.57 9.11
C GLU A 18 -5.65 14.24 10.13
N GLY A 19 -4.73 15.20 10.34
CA GLY A 19 -3.68 15.08 11.35
C GLY A 19 -2.46 14.28 10.90
N ILE A 20 -2.34 14.01 9.60
CA ILE A 20 -1.11 13.54 8.94
C ILE A 20 -0.47 14.71 8.17
N PHE A 21 0.85 14.77 8.15
CA PHE A 21 1.60 15.67 7.28
C PHE A 21 2.92 15.05 6.86
N TYR A 22 3.55 15.64 5.83
CA TYR A 22 4.80 15.15 5.26
C TYR A 22 5.86 16.24 5.23
N ALA A 23 7.06 15.91 5.68
CA ALA A 23 8.19 16.82 5.71
C ALA A 23 9.51 16.11 5.36
N PHE A 24 10.25 16.71 4.43
CA PHE A 24 11.57 16.25 3.99
C PHE A 24 12.67 17.28 4.31
N SER A 25 12.32 18.31 5.10
CA SER A 25 13.19 19.36 5.60
C SER A 25 12.63 19.96 6.88
N ASP A 26 13.47 20.60 7.68
CA ASP A 26 13.05 21.27 8.93
C ASP A 26 12.01 22.36 8.68
N LYS A 27 12.11 23.05 7.54
CA LYS A 27 11.12 24.05 7.13
C LYS A 27 9.73 23.43 6.96
N GLN A 28 9.64 22.34 6.18
CA GLN A 28 8.38 21.63 5.96
C GLN A 28 7.85 21.01 7.26
N PHE A 29 8.74 20.58 8.15
CA PHE A 29 8.34 20.04 9.45
C PHE A 29 7.64 21.11 10.29
N ASN A 30 8.23 22.31 10.38
CA ASN A 30 7.62 23.42 11.11
C ASN A 30 6.28 23.85 10.48
N GLU A 31 6.18 23.91 9.16
CA GLU A 31 4.94 24.22 8.43
C GLU A 31 3.86 23.17 8.72
N GLY A 32 4.20 21.88 8.65
CA GLY A 32 3.27 20.78 8.92
C GLY A 32 2.81 20.72 10.38
N MET A 33 3.70 21.01 11.35
CA MET A 33 3.32 21.14 12.76
C MET A 33 2.25 22.23 12.95
N VAL A 34 2.40 23.38 12.29
CA VAL A 34 1.42 24.47 12.33
C VAL A 34 0.10 24.07 11.67
N GLU A 35 0.15 23.37 10.53
CA GLU A 35 -1.04 22.86 9.84
C GLU A 35 -1.90 21.96 10.72
N VAL A 36 -1.26 21.10 11.53
CA VAL A 36 -1.96 20.24 12.50
C VAL A 36 -2.22 20.91 13.85
N GLY A 37 -2.06 22.23 13.95
CA GLY A 37 -2.40 23.03 15.13
C GLY A 37 -1.38 22.94 16.28
N LEU A 38 -0.14 22.54 15.99
CA LEU A 38 0.95 22.42 16.96
C LEU A 38 2.05 23.46 16.71
N VAL A 39 2.96 23.59 17.68
CA VAL A 39 4.23 24.30 17.52
C VAL A 39 5.37 23.31 17.32
N ALA A 40 6.47 23.74 16.70
CA ALA A 40 7.62 22.87 16.38
C ALA A 40 8.20 22.09 17.57
N SER A 41 8.06 22.61 18.80
CA SER A 41 8.53 21.96 20.02
C SER A 41 7.63 20.81 20.52
N ASP A 42 6.37 20.73 20.08
CA ASP A 42 5.36 19.75 20.54
C ASP A 42 5.58 18.34 19.92
N THR A 43 6.83 17.94 19.78
CA THR A 43 7.24 16.67 19.18
C THR A 43 6.75 15.45 19.96
N ASP A 44 6.41 15.62 21.24
CA ASP A 44 5.82 14.60 22.10
C ASP A 44 4.36 14.29 21.77
N LYS A 45 3.70 15.10 20.92
CA LYS A 45 2.29 14.93 20.52
C LYS A 45 2.12 14.26 19.15
N ILE A 46 3.22 13.93 18.48
CA ILE A 46 3.22 13.26 17.17
C ILE A 46 3.96 11.92 17.22
N TYR A 47 3.66 11.05 16.26
CA TYR A 47 4.50 9.91 15.89
C TYR A 47 5.14 10.17 14.52
N SER A 48 6.39 9.70 14.34
CA SER A 48 6.97 9.58 13.01
C SER A 48 6.54 8.25 12.40
N LEU A 49 6.07 8.29 11.15
CA LEU A 49 5.74 7.12 10.33
C LEU A 49 6.97 6.62 9.53
N GLY A 50 8.12 7.29 9.65
CA GLY A 50 9.25 7.09 8.76
C GLY A 50 9.04 7.76 7.39
N ALA A 51 10.09 7.77 6.56
CA ALA A 51 10.06 8.33 5.20
C ALA A 51 9.48 9.76 5.09
N GLY A 52 9.61 10.58 6.15
CA GLY A 52 9.11 11.95 6.20
C GLY A 52 7.62 12.09 6.57
N GLY A 53 6.91 11.01 6.89
CA GLY A 53 5.52 11.07 7.35
C GLY A 53 5.42 11.28 8.88
N TYR A 54 4.45 12.08 9.29
CA TYR A 54 4.15 12.38 10.69
C TYR A 54 2.65 12.38 10.95
N ILE A 55 2.25 11.95 12.14
CA ILE A 55 0.83 11.90 12.53
C ILE A 55 0.63 12.35 13.98
N LEU A 56 -0.48 13.03 14.26
CA LEU A 56 -0.94 13.31 15.62
C LEU A 56 -1.16 11.99 16.40
N LYS A 57 -0.63 11.90 17.62
CA LYS A 57 -0.78 10.70 18.47
C LYS A 57 -2.25 10.35 18.71
N GLU A 58 -3.10 11.34 18.92
CA GLU A 58 -4.54 11.17 19.11
C GLU A 58 -5.26 10.55 17.88
N LYS A 59 -4.71 10.69 16.68
CA LYS A 59 -5.25 10.10 15.44
C LYS A 59 -4.69 8.72 15.14
N SER A 60 -3.73 8.23 15.93
CA SER A 60 -3.03 6.96 15.66
C SER A 60 -3.97 5.75 15.61
N GLU A 61 -4.97 5.67 16.48
CA GLU A 61 -5.95 4.57 16.47
C GLU A 61 -6.83 4.58 15.21
N ALA A 62 -7.28 5.77 14.79
CA ALA A 62 -8.07 5.94 13.58
C ALA A 62 -7.25 5.59 12.33
N PHE A 63 -5.96 5.96 12.32
CA PHE A 63 -5.02 5.62 11.26
C PHE A 63 -4.80 4.11 11.14
N HIS A 64 -4.54 3.43 12.27
CA HIS A 64 -4.44 1.97 12.29
C HIS A 64 -5.73 1.29 11.80
N THR A 65 -6.89 1.83 12.21
CA THR A 65 -8.19 1.32 11.77
C THR A 65 -8.39 1.48 10.26
N MET A 66 -7.94 2.59 9.67
CA MET A 66 -7.98 2.81 8.23
C MET A 66 -7.11 1.80 7.47
N PHE A 67 -5.86 1.61 7.87
CA PHE A 67 -4.97 0.62 7.22
C PHE A 67 -5.42 -0.83 7.42
N LYS A 68 -6.05 -1.13 8.56
CA LYS A 68 -6.70 -2.43 8.76
C LYS A 68 -7.83 -2.65 7.74
N LYS A 69 -8.71 -1.66 7.55
CA LYS A 69 -9.77 -1.73 6.52
C LYS A 69 -9.19 -1.91 5.11
N PHE A 70 -8.06 -1.28 4.79
CA PHE A 70 -7.40 -1.45 3.49
C PHE A 70 -6.93 -2.89 3.30
N SER A 71 -6.30 -3.45 4.34
CA SER A 71 -5.83 -4.83 4.36
C SER A 71 -6.99 -5.82 4.22
N ASP A 72 -8.08 -5.62 4.98
CA ASP A 72 -9.27 -6.47 4.92
C ASP A 72 -9.93 -6.43 3.53
N ARG A 73 -10.05 -5.24 2.90
CA ARG A 73 -10.55 -5.09 1.52
C ARG A 73 -9.69 -5.82 0.51
N MET A 74 -8.37 -5.73 0.65
CA MET A 74 -7.40 -6.39 -0.22
C MET A 74 -7.51 -7.92 -0.10
N GLU A 75 -7.54 -8.45 1.13
CA GLU A 75 -7.65 -9.91 1.38
C GLU A 75 -8.93 -10.50 0.77
N ILE A 76 -10.05 -9.76 0.85
CA ILE A 76 -11.30 -10.18 0.24
C ILE A 76 -11.21 -10.14 -1.29
N ALA A 77 -10.68 -9.06 -1.86
CA ALA A 77 -10.62 -8.90 -3.31
C ALA A 77 -9.67 -9.90 -3.99
N LEU A 78 -8.56 -10.27 -3.35
CA LEU A 78 -7.61 -11.27 -3.86
C LEU A 78 -8.18 -12.70 -3.95
N LYS A 79 -9.37 -12.95 -3.37
CA LYS A 79 -10.11 -14.21 -3.55
C LYS A 79 -10.88 -14.27 -4.87
N ASP A 80 -11.02 -13.13 -5.56
CA ASP A 80 -11.52 -13.08 -6.93
C ASP A 80 -10.39 -13.35 -7.94
N LYS A 81 -10.66 -14.21 -8.91
CA LYS A 81 -9.65 -14.68 -9.87
C LYS A 81 -9.17 -13.57 -10.80
N ASP A 82 -10.09 -12.74 -11.27
CA ASP A 82 -9.77 -11.68 -12.24
C ASP A 82 -9.06 -10.53 -11.53
N PHE A 83 -9.49 -10.18 -10.32
CA PHE A 83 -8.79 -9.22 -9.47
C PHE A 83 -7.37 -9.70 -9.10
N LEU A 84 -7.19 -10.97 -8.74
CA LEU A 84 -5.86 -11.53 -8.43
C LEU A 84 -4.92 -11.46 -9.63
N LEU A 85 -5.43 -11.77 -10.83
CA LEU A 85 -4.66 -11.68 -12.07
C LEU A 85 -4.20 -10.23 -12.33
N ASP A 86 -5.12 -9.28 -12.24
CA ASP A 86 -4.86 -7.84 -12.43
C ASP A 86 -3.83 -7.32 -11.42
N ALA A 87 -4.02 -7.63 -10.13
CA ALA A 87 -3.14 -7.22 -9.04
C ALA A 87 -1.72 -7.79 -9.18
N LEU A 88 -1.58 -9.08 -9.49
CA LEU A 88 -0.29 -9.71 -9.69
C LEU A 88 0.44 -9.15 -10.92
N THR A 89 -0.25 -8.99 -12.05
CA THR A 89 0.37 -8.45 -13.26
C THR A 89 0.86 -7.02 -13.02
N TYR A 90 0.06 -6.20 -12.33
CA TYR A 90 0.45 -4.83 -11.98
C TYR A 90 1.69 -4.80 -11.06
N GLU A 91 1.68 -5.53 -9.94
CA GLU A 91 2.78 -5.49 -8.98
C GLU A 91 4.05 -6.18 -9.52
N LEU A 92 3.92 -7.19 -10.39
CA LEU A 92 5.07 -7.75 -11.12
C LEU A 92 5.72 -6.72 -12.04
N CYS A 93 4.94 -5.91 -12.76
CA CYS A 93 5.50 -4.82 -13.57
C CYS A 93 6.17 -3.74 -12.72
N ASN A 94 5.50 -3.28 -11.66
CA ASN A 94 6.06 -2.27 -10.75
C ASN A 94 7.33 -2.72 -10.03
N HIS A 95 7.52 -4.03 -9.85
CA HIS A 95 8.73 -4.61 -9.29
C HIS A 95 9.69 -5.18 -10.35
N GLU A 96 9.57 -4.72 -11.60
CA GLU A 96 10.49 -4.97 -12.69
C GLU A 96 10.71 -6.48 -12.94
N TYR A 97 9.64 -7.28 -12.88
CA TYR A 97 9.71 -8.74 -13.05
C TYR A 97 10.39 -9.15 -14.36
N PHE A 98 10.21 -8.39 -15.45
CA PHE A 98 10.89 -8.64 -16.73
C PHE A 98 12.42 -8.65 -16.62
N ILE A 99 12.98 -7.94 -15.63
CA ILE A 99 14.42 -7.91 -15.35
C ILE A 99 14.77 -8.90 -14.23
N THR A 100 14.01 -8.89 -13.14
CA THR A 100 14.36 -9.62 -11.91
C THR A 100 14.00 -11.09 -11.95
N CYS A 101 12.98 -11.47 -12.74
CA CYS A 101 12.34 -12.79 -12.76
C CYS A 101 11.89 -13.29 -11.37
N GLY A 102 11.80 -12.40 -10.37
CA GLY A 102 11.48 -12.71 -8.99
C GLY A 102 10.07 -12.26 -8.62
N VAL A 103 9.25 -13.17 -8.10
CA VAL A 103 7.85 -12.86 -7.74
C VAL A 103 7.71 -12.33 -6.31
N ASP A 104 8.70 -12.55 -5.44
CA ASP A 104 8.58 -12.33 -3.99
C ASP A 104 8.20 -10.89 -3.63
N LYS A 105 8.75 -9.89 -4.33
CA LYS A 105 8.42 -8.47 -4.09
C LYS A 105 6.95 -8.18 -4.42
N ALA A 106 6.46 -8.67 -5.55
CA ALA A 106 5.06 -8.52 -5.95
C ALA A 106 4.11 -9.24 -5.00
N LEU A 107 4.48 -10.44 -4.54
CA LEU A 107 3.68 -11.16 -3.55
C LEU A 107 3.62 -10.42 -2.22
N ASN A 108 4.75 -9.92 -1.74
CA ASN A 108 4.82 -9.15 -0.50
C ASN A 108 4.01 -7.86 -0.59
N ALA A 109 4.01 -7.16 -1.73
CA ALA A 109 3.19 -5.96 -1.94
C ALA A 109 1.68 -6.25 -1.83
N LEU A 110 1.26 -7.47 -2.18
CA LEU A 110 -0.13 -7.92 -2.06
C LEU A 110 -0.45 -8.60 -0.72
N GLY A 111 0.51 -8.68 0.20
CA GLY A 111 0.34 -9.41 1.46
C GLY A 111 0.19 -10.93 1.28
N LEU A 112 0.69 -11.46 0.16
CA LEU A 112 0.59 -12.88 -0.21
C LEU A 112 1.91 -13.61 0.01
N THR A 113 1.80 -14.92 0.22
CA THR A 113 2.93 -15.86 0.15
C THR A 113 2.71 -16.82 -1.02
N LEU A 114 3.80 -17.46 -1.49
CA LEU A 114 3.70 -18.51 -2.49
C LEU A 114 2.76 -19.66 -2.04
N GLU A 115 2.79 -20.01 -0.76
CA GLU A 115 1.90 -21.01 -0.17
C GLU A 115 0.44 -20.53 -0.16
N GLY A 116 0.21 -19.27 0.21
CA GLY A 116 -1.11 -18.65 0.21
C GLY A 116 -1.75 -18.68 -1.17
N ILE A 117 -1.00 -18.33 -2.22
CA ILE A 117 -1.48 -18.43 -3.61
C ILE A 117 -1.77 -19.89 -3.99
N LYS A 118 -0.86 -20.82 -3.69
CA LYS A 118 -1.05 -22.24 -4.03
C LYS A 118 -2.24 -22.87 -3.30
N SER A 119 -2.68 -22.29 -2.18
CA SER A 119 -3.89 -22.73 -1.47
C SER A 119 -5.18 -22.39 -2.22
N LEU A 120 -5.16 -21.40 -3.11
CA LEU A 120 -6.29 -21.05 -3.97
C LEU A 120 -6.35 -22.05 -5.13
N SER A 121 -7.54 -22.57 -5.41
CA SER A 121 -7.76 -23.57 -6.47
C SER A 121 -7.29 -23.12 -7.86
N PHE A 122 -7.26 -21.80 -8.10
CA PHE A 122 -6.82 -21.18 -9.35
C PHE A 122 -5.46 -20.46 -9.22
N GLY A 123 -4.86 -20.39 -8.03
CA GLY A 123 -3.77 -19.46 -7.75
C GLY A 123 -2.48 -19.76 -8.52
N ALA A 124 -2.12 -21.04 -8.67
CA ALA A 124 -0.94 -21.44 -9.44
C ALA A 124 -1.06 -21.05 -10.93
N ASP A 125 -2.24 -21.24 -11.52
CA ASP A 125 -2.52 -20.90 -12.91
C ASP A 125 -2.52 -19.39 -13.11
N VAL A 126 -3.12 -18.64 -12.19
CA VAL A 126 -3.13 -17.17 -12.23
C VAL A 126 -1.71 -16.63 -12.11
N LEU A 127 -0.91 -17.09 -11.15
CA LEU A 127 0.47 -16.62 -11.00
C LEU A 127 1.31 -16.85 -12.26
N LYS A 128 1.21 -18.04 -12.86
CA LYS A 128 1.90 -18.37 -14.11
C LYS A 128 1.45 -17.46 -15.25
N LYS A 129 0.13 -17.18 -15.34
CA LYS A 129 -0.44 -16.27 -16.33
C LYS A 129 0.08 -14.84 -16.13
N SER A 130 0.03 -14.31 -14.90
CA SER A 130 0.55 -12.99 -14.56
C SER A 130 2.03 -12.83 -14.90
N CYS A 131 2.87 -13.84 -14.62
CA CYS A 131 4.29 -13.82 -15.01
C CYS A 131 4.48 -13.77 -16.53
N THR A 132 3.64 -14.50 -17.28
CA THR A 132 3.68 -14.52 -18.74
C THR A 132 3.24 -13.17 -19.32
N GLU A 133 2.23 -12.55 -18.74
CA GLU A 133 1.76 -11.22 -19.13
C GLU A 133 2.81 -10.16 -18.80
N ALA A 134 3.32 -10.15 -17.56
CA ALA A 134 4.36 -9.23 -17.13
C ALA A 134 5.63 -9.31 -18.01
N MET A 135 6.03 -10.48 -18.50
CA MET A 135 7.16 -10.58 -19.44
C MET A 135 6.92 -9.95 -20.82
N ARG A 136 5.68 -9.60 -21.16
CA ARG A 136 5.29 -9.06 -22.47
C ARG A 136 4.84 -7.61 -22.41
N SER A 137 4.27 -7.19 -21.28
CA SER A 137 3.60 -5.91 -21.10
C SER A 137 4.30 -4.96 -20.14
N CYS A 138 5.29 -5.45 -19.40
CA CYS A 138 6.39 -4.63 -18.88
C CYS A 138 7.59 -4.79 -19.84
#